data_AF-A0A832Y9Q9-F1
#
_entry.id   AF-A0A832Y9Q9-F1
#
_cell.length_a   1.000
_cell.length_b   1.000
_cell.length_c   1.000
_cell.angle_alpha   90.00
_cell.angle_beta   90.00
_cell.angle_gamma   90.00
#
_symmetry.space_group_name_H-M   'P 1'
#
loop_
_entity.id
_entity.type
_entity.pdbx_description
1 polymer ?
#
loop_
_entity_poly.entity_id
_entity_poly.type
_entity_poly.pdbx_seq_one_letter_code
_entity_poly.pdbx_strand_id
1 'polypeptide(L)'
;MSDVEIADLVASLDSEDMLGFLRLFPTDFATQMKIDDTIEVNPTTPSSVLCLGMGGSAAAGDFLASLANYQGDTQVTTWRNYQLPNWIEDDSLVVATSYSGNTEETLDATSEAVEKGLD
;
A
#
# COMPACT_ATOMS: atom_id res chain seq x y z
N MET A 1 9.81 -7.60 42.58
CA MET A 1 9.95 -6.83 41.34
C MET A 1 8.78 -5.88 41.34
N SER A 2 9.00 -4.56 41.27
CA SER A 2 7.87 -3.62 41.23
C SER A 2 7.05 -3.93 39.97
N ASP A 3 5.75 -4.10 40.12
CA ASP A 3 4.84 -4.21 38.99
C ASP A 3 4.93 -2.89 38.21
N VAL A 4 5.49 -2.96 37.01
CA VAL A 4 5.57 -1.79 36.12
C VAL A 4 4.24 -1.71 35.39
N GLU A 5 3.53 -0.60 35.54
CA GLU A 5 2.29 -0.36 34.83
C GLU A 5 2.56 -0.24 33.33
N ILE A 6 1.69 -0.81 32.50
CA ILE A 6 1.81 -0.74 31.03
C ILE A 6 1.85 0.72 30.56
N ALA A 7 1.13 1.61 31.25
CA ALA A 7 1.14 3.04 30.96
C ALA A 7 2.54 3.66 31.09
N ASP A 8 3.30 3.26 32.11
CA ASP A 8 4.66 3.76 32.34
C ASP A 8 5.65 3.23 31.28
N LEU A 9 5.44 1.98 30.83
CA LEU A 9 6.22 1.40 29.72
C LEU A 9 5.93 2.11 28.40
N VAL A 10 4.67 2.40 28.09
CA VAL A 10 4.29 3.14 26.89
C VAL A 10 4.93 4.53 26.91
N ALA A 11 4.79 5.25 28.02
CA ALA A 11 5.36 6.60 28.15
C ALA A 11 6.89 6.64 27.99
N SER A 12 7.60 5.54 28.31
CA SER A 12 9.07 5.48 28.25
C SER A 12 9.63 4.85 26.98
N LEU A 13 8.88 3.96 26.32
CA LEU A 13 9.37 3.18 25.19
C LEU A 13 8.74 3.57 23.84
N ASP A 14 7.54 4.12 23.85
CA ASP A 14 6.80 4.43 22.63
C ASP A 14 7.03 5.88 22.18
N SER A 15 8.28 6.20 21.86
CA SER A 15 8.69 7.57 21.49
C SER A 15 8.03 8.10 20.22
N GLU A 16 7.48 7.23 19.38
CA GLU A 16 6.84 7.56 18.11
C GLU A 16 5.32 7.38 18.13
N ASP A 17 4.72 7.12 19.31
CA ASP A 17 3.28 6.98 19.51
C ASP A 17 2.62 5.85 18.67
N MET A 18 3.32 4.73 18.50
CA MET A 18 2.82 3.55 17.81
C MET A 18 1.54 2.99 18.44
N LEU A 19 1.42 3.04 19.76
CA LEU A 19 0.19 2.64 20.45
C LEU A 19 -0.96 3.60 20.13
N GLY A 20 -0.69 4.90 20.00
CA GLY A 20 -1.63 5.90 19.52
C GLY A 20 -2.16 5.56 18.13
N PHE A 21 -1.27 5.30 17.17
CA PHE A 21 -1.65 4.89 15.81
C PHE A 21 -2.52 3.62 15.80
N LEU A 22 -2.18 2.60 16.60
CA LEU A 22 -2.99 1.39 16.72
C LEU A 22 -4.39 1.65 17.27
N ARG A 23 -4.54 2.57 18.23
CA ARG A 23 -5.83 2.95 18.80
C ARG A 23 -6.67 3.78 17.83
N LEU A 24 -6.03 4.58 16.97
CA LEU A 24 -6.70 5.41 15.97
C LEU A 24 -7.20 4.61 14.77
N PHE A 25 -6.55 3.47 14.45
CA PHE A 25 -6.86 2.66 13.27
C PHE A 25 -8.36 2.44 12.97
N PRO A 26 -9.24 2.06 13.93
CA PRO A 26 -10.66 1.87 13.63
C PRO A 26 -11.36 3.17 13.19
N THR A 27 -10.94 4.31 13.75
CA THR A 27 -11.49 5.63 13.43
C THR A 27 -10.97 6.11 12.08
N ASP A 28 -9.67 5.94 11.82
CA ASP A 28 -9.05 6.29 10.54
C ASP A 28 -9.67 5.47 9.41
N PHE A 29 -9.84 4.16 9.62
CA PHE A 29 -10.51 3.29 8.66
C PHE A 29 -11.96 3.71 8.40
N ALA A 30 -12.74 3.97 9.45
CA ALA A 30 -14.12 4.44 9.32
C ALA A 30 -14.24 5.82 8.66
N THR A 31 -13.21 6.66 8.78
CA THR A 31 -13.14 7.96 8.13
C THR A 31 -12.82 7.80 6.65
N GLN A 32 -11.83 6.97 6.31
CA GLN A 32 -11.44 6.70 4.93
C GLN A 32 -12.59 6.06 4.13
N MET A 33 -13.39 5.19 4.75
CA MET A 33 -14.57 4.57 4.12
C MET A 33 -15.72 5.56 3.81
N LYS A 34 -15.67 6.79 4.32
CA LYS A 34 -16.66 7.84 4.04
C LYS A 34 -16.23 8.78 2.91
N ILE A 35 -14.99 8.65 2.44
CA ILE A 35 -14.51 9.44 1.31
C ILE A 35 -15.22 8.91 0.06
N ASP A 36 -15.98 9.79 -0.60
CA ASP A 36 -16.73 9.53 -1.84
C ASP A 36 -16.03 10.18 -3.03
N ASP A 37 -14.70 10.21 -2.99
CA ASP A 37 -13.90 10.69 -4.11
C ASP A 37 -13.92 9.60 -5.19
N THR A 38 -14.76 9.80 -6.21
CA THR A 38 -14.67 9.01 -7.43
C THR A 38 -13.34 9.28 -8.11
N ILE A 39 -12.45 8.30 -8.08
CA ILE A 39 -11.28 8.27 -8.94
C ILE A 39 -11.78 7.89 -10.33
N GLU A 40 -11.57 8.77 -11.31
CA GLU A 40 -11.75 8.41 -12.71
C GLU A 40 -10.66 7.42 -13.10
N VAL A 41 -11.02 6.14 -13.11
CA VAL A 41 -10.19 5.07 -13.66
C VAL A 41 -10.64 4.76 -15.08
N ASN A 42 -9.71 4.31 -15.91
CA ASN A 42 -9.99 3.86 -17.25
C ASN A 42 -11.14 2.82 -17.21
N PRO A 43 -12.23 2.97 -17.99
CA PRO A 43 -13.38 2.07 -17.91
C PRO A 43 -13.08 0.64 -18.36
N THR A 44 -11.93 0.41 -18.99
CA THR A 44 -11.45 -0.92 -19.35
C THR A 44 -10.77 -1.59 -18.17
N THR A 45 -11.19 -2.82 -17.88
CA THR A 45 -10.49 -3.69 -16.93
C THR A 45 -9.03 -3.89 -17.38
N PRO A 46 -8.04 -3.59 -16.55
CA PRO A 46 -6.63 -3.80 -16.90
C PRO A 46 -6.32 -5.31 -16.99
N SER A 47 -5.31 -5.66 -17.78
CA SER A 47 -4.85 -7.06 -17.89
C SER A 47 -4.26 -7.58 -16.58
N SER A 48 -3.60 -6.70 -15.83
CA SER A 48 -3.05 -6.98 -14.51
C SER A 48 -2.95 -5.71 -13.68
N VAL A 49 -2.80 -5.86 -12.36
CA VAL A 49 -2.52 -4.77 -11.43
C VAL A 49 -1.17 -5.03 -10.77
N LEU A 50 -0.28 -4.04 -10.81
CA LEU A 50 1.01 -4.07 -10.11
C LEU A 50 0.98 -3.09 -8.92
N CYS A 51 1.05 -3.61 -7.71
CA CYS A 51 1.11 -2.80 -6.49
C CYS A 51 2.58 -2.55 -6.09
N LEU A 52 3.06 -1.32 -6.23
CA LEU A 52 4.41 -0.91 -5.82
C LEU A 52 4.42 -0.48 -4.36
N GLY A 53 5.38 -0.95 -3.58
CA GLY A 53 5.53 -0.53 -2.19
C GLY A 53 6.53 -1.38 -1.43
N MET A 54 7.05 -0.83 -0.33
CA MET A 54 7.96 -1.55 0.59
C MET A 54 7.32 -1.73 1.95
N GLY A 55 7.72 -2.80 2.66
CA GLY A 55 7.28 -3.07 4.03
C GLY A 55 5.77 -2.99 4.22
N GLY A 56 5.32 -2.14 5.14
CA GLY A 56 3.89 -1.93 5.43
C GLY A 56 3.09 -1.39 4.25
N SER A 57 3.68 -0.59 3.35
CA SER A 57 3.00 -0.11 2.15
C SER A 57 2.70 -1.25 1.17
N ALA A 58 3.59 -2.24 1.10
CA ALA A 58 3.36 -3.44 0.29
C ALA A 58 2.26 -4.36 0.85
N ALA A 59 1.94 -4.26 2.14
CA ALA A 59 0.97 -5.15 2.79
C ALA A 59 -0.46 -4.97 2.23
N ALA A 60 -0.82 -3.75 1.81
CA ALA A 60 -2.10 -3.51 1.14
C ALA A 60 -2.16 -4.22 -0.22
N GLY A 61 -1.07 -4.21 -1.00
CA GLY A 61 -0.96 -4.94 -2.25
C GLY A 61 -1.10 -6.45 -2.06
N ASP A 62 -0.47 -7.02 -1.01
CA ASP A 62 -0.61 -8.46 -0.72
C ASP A 62 -2.04 -8.84 -0.34
N PHE A 63 -2.73 -7.97 0.39
CA PHE A 63 -4.14 -8.17 0.71
C PHE A 63 -5.01 -8.16 -0.56
N LEU A 64 -4.78 -7.19 -1.46
CA LEU A 64 -5.47 -7.14 -2.75
C LEU A 64 -5.17 -8.37 -3.62
N ALA A 65 -3.92 -8.83 -3.66
CA ALA A 65 -3.54 -10.06 -4.34
C ALA A 65 -4.24 -11.29 -3.76
N SER A 66 -4.35 -11.38 -2.44
CA SER A 66 -5.07 -12.47 -1.78
C SER A 66 -6.56 -12.45 -2.11
N LEU A 67 -7.18 -11.26 -2.12
CA LEU A 67 -8.58 -11.09 -2.46
C LEU A 67 -8.86 -11.41 -3.94
N ALA A 68 -8.02 -10.92 -4.85
CA ALA A 68 -8.11 -11.20 -6.28
C ALA A 68 -7.95 -12.69 -6.58
N ASN A 69 -7.00 -13.38 -5.93
CA ASN A 69 -6.85 -14.83 -6.09
C ASN A 69 -8.04 -15.62 -5.53
N TYR A 70 -8.77 -15.07 -4.57
CA TYR A 70 -9.93 -15.72 -3.97
C TYR A 70 -11.21 -15.52 -4.79
N GLN A 71 -11.42 -14.31 -5.34
CA GLN A 71 -12.71 -13.90 -5.91
C GLN A 71 -12.63 -12.92 -7.10
N GLY A 72 -11.43 -12.57 -7.57
CA GLY A 72 -11.23 -11.63 -8.67
C GLY A 72 -10.93 -12.30 -10.01
N ASP A 73 -11.13 -11.54 -11.09
CA ASP A 73 -10.83 -11.95 -12.47
C ASP A 73 -9.55 -11.31 -13.03
N THR A 74 -8.96 -10.35 -12.31
CA THR A 74 -7.72 -9.65 -12.70
C THR A 74 -6.59 -10.05 -11.77
N GLN A 75 -5.43 -10.40 -12.34
CA GLN A 75 -4.24 -10.73 -11.57
C GLN A 75 -3.72 -9.48 -10.86
N VAL A 76 -3.41 -9.60 -9.56
CA VAL A 76 -2.78 -8.54 -8.77
C VAL A 76 -1.46 -9.06 -8.22
N THR A 77 -0.38 -8.28 -8.39
CA THR A 77 0.97 -8.64 -7.94
C THR A 77 1.59 -7.51 -7.13
N THR A 78 2.13 -7.82 -5.96
CA THR A 78 2.92 -6.86 -5.17
C THR A 78 4.38 -6.86 -5.63
N TRP A 79 4.93 -5.68 -5.90
CA TRP A 79 6.31 -5.47 -6.33
C TRP A 79 7.08 -4.63 -5.32
N ARG A 80 8.22 -5.17 -4.88
CA ARG A 80 9.05 -4.65 -3.78
C ARG A 80 10.49 -4.39 -4.23
N ASN A 81 10.67 -4.01 -5.49
CA ASN A 81 11.97 -3.78 -6.08
C ASN A 81 11.98 -2.44 -6.80
N TYR A 82 13.20 -1.96 -7.06
CA TYR A 82 13.49 -1.01 -8.12
C TYR A 82 13.03 -1.57 -9.47
N GLN A 83 12.81 -0.66 -10.41
CA GLN A 83 12.42 -0.93 -11.80
C GLN A 83 11.12 -1.71 -11.92
N LEU A 84 10.55 -1.72 -13.12
CA LEU A 84 9.41 -2.56 -13.42
C LEU A 84 9.84 -4.00 -13.75
N PRO A 85 8.99 -4.99 -13.45
CA PRO A 85 9.24 -6.34 -13.93
C PRO A 85 9.17 -6.39 -15.46
N ASN A 86 10.05 -7.16 -16.09
CA ASN A 86 10.09 -7.33 -17.55
C ASN A 86 8.82 -7.92 -18.18
N TRP A 87 7.94 -8.51 -17.37
CA TRP A 87 6.70 -9.15 -17.82
C TRP A 87 5.49 -8.23 -17.73
N ILE A 88 5.63 -6.98 -17.27
CA ILE A 88 4.50 -6.05 -17.23
C ILE A 88 4.04 -5.73 -18.65
N GLU A 89 2.72 -5.77 -18.84
CA GLU A 89 2.08 -5.45 -20.13
C GLU A 89 1.63 -3.98 -20.14
N ASP A 90 1.55 -3.39 -21.34
CA ASP A 90 1.25 -1.96 -21.55
C ASP A 90 -0.14 -1.53 -21.05
N ASP A 91 -1.07 -2.47 -20.86
CA ASP A 91 -2.43 -2.25 -20.35
C ASP A 91 -2.60 -2.65 -18.87
N SER A 92 -1.50 -2.74 -18.13
CA SER A 92 -1.50 -2.98 -16.69
C SER A 92 -1.76 -1.69 -15.91
N LEU A 93 -2.47 -1.79 -14.79
CA LEU A 93 -2.65 -0.69 -13.83
C LEU A 93 -1.56 -0.73 -12.75
N VAL A 94 -0.92 0.40 -12.47
CA VAL A 94 0.10 0.53 -11.44
C VAL A 94 -0.42 1.29 -10.23
N VAL A 95 -0.39 0.67 -9.06
CA VAL A 95 -0.79 1.30 -7.79
C VAL A 95 0.44 1.46 -6.90
N ALA A 96 0.96 2.68 -6.80
CA ALA A 96 2.11 2.99 -5.96
C ALA A 96 1.69 3.44 -4.56
N THR A 97 2.26 2.82 -3.53
CA THR A 97 1.99 3.16 -2.12
C THR A 97 3.29 3.35 -1.35
N SER A 98 3.40 4.46 -0.62
CA SER A 98 4.57 4.79 0.18
C SER A 98 4.15 5.70 1.33
N TYR A 99 4.31 5.24 2.58
CA TYR A 99 3.99 6.05 3.75
C TYR A 99 4.86 7.32 3.83
N SER A 100 6.15 7.20 3.57
CA SER A 100 7.10 8.32 3.63
C SER A 100 7.01 9.25 2.43
N GLY A 101 6.36 8.81 1.34
CA GLY A 101 6.40 9.46 0.02
C GLY A 101 7.77 9.44 -0.66
N ASN A 102 8.81 8.88 -0.03
CA ASN A 102 10.21 9.00 -0.47
C ASN A 102 10.94 7.66 -0.59
N THR A 103 10.22 6.54 -0.48
CA THR A 103 10.79 5.20 -0.67
C THR A 103 11.39 5.08 -2.07
N GLU A 104 12.72 4.90 -2.14
CA GLU A 104 13.50 4.98 -3.38
C GLU A 104 13.03 3.94 -4.41
N GLU A 105 12.81 2.70 -3.97
CA GLU A 105 12.32 1.59 -4.80
C GLU A 105 10.96 1.92 -5.42
N THR A 106 10.04 2.44 -4.62
CA THR A 106 8.70 2.82 -5.07
C THR A 106 8.79 3.96 -6.08
N LEU A 107 9.61 4.98 -5.82
CA LEU A 107 9.76 6.14 -6.70
C LEU A 107 10.40 5.77 -8.04
N ASP A 108 11.43 4.92 -8.01
CA ASP A 108 12.12 4.44 -9.21
C ASP A 108 11.17 3.65 -10.12
N ALA A 109 10.49 2.64 -9.58
CA ALA A 109 9.52 1.85 -10.34
C ALA A 109 8.30 2.68 -10.82
N THR A 110 7.83 3.64 -10.01
CA THR A 110 6.74 4.54 -10.42
C THR A 110 7.18 5.46 -11.57
N SER A 111 8.41 5.96 -11.52
CA SER A 111 8.94 6.82 -12.58
C SER A 111 9.05 6.05 -13.90
N GLU A 112 9.53 4.81 -13.87
CA GLU A 112 9.56 3.94 -15.06
C GLU A 112 8.15 3.64 -15.59
N ALA A 113 7.15 3.44 -14.72
CA ALA A 113 5.75 3.24 -15.14
C ALA A 113 5.19 4.45 -15.90
N VAL A 114 5.42 5.65 -15.38
CA VAL A 114 5.00 6.90 -16.02
C VAL A 114 5.72 7.10 -17.36
N GLU A 115 7.02 6.79 -17.44
CA GLU A 115 7.79 6.87 -18.69
C GLU A 115 7.30 5.90 -19.77
N LYS A 116 6.82 4.71 -19.37
CA LYS A 116 6.19 3.73 -20.27
C LYS A 116 4.75 4.07 -20.64
N GLY A 117 4.12 5.03 -19.95
CA GLY A 117 2.73 5.41 -20.18
C GLY A 117 1.72 4.42 -19.61
N LEU A 118 2.08 3.70 -18.55
CA LEU A 118 1.13 2.88 -17.78
C LEU A 118 0.19 3.78 -16.96
N ASP A 119 -1.05 3.33 -16.79
CA ASP A 119 -2.07 3.97 -15.95
C ASP A 119 -1.79 3.79 -14.45
#